data_AF-A0A382RIT7-F1
#
_entry.id   AF-A0A382RIT7-F1
#
_cell.length_a   1.000
_cell.length_b   1.000
_cell.length_c   1.000
_cell.angle_alpha   90.00
_cell.angle_beta   90.00
_cell.angle_gamma   90.00
#
_symmetry.space_group_name_H-M   'P 1'
#
loop_
_entity.id
_entity.type
_entity.pdbx_description
1 polymer ?
#
loop_
_entity_poly.entity_id
_entity_poly.type
_entity_poly.pdbx_seq_one_letter_code
_entity_poly.pdbx_strand_id
1 'polypeptide(L)'
;MPVKMLREFFLLESAGGILLVIAAGMAIFISNSPLEHYYHDTLKAPVIIQIGNFSIDKHLHHWINDGLMAIFFLLVSLEIKREVLDGQLSNRAQISLPAIAALGGLLFPALIYLTLNWGNSTTMQGWAIPAATDIAFALGVLTLLGSRVPESLKLTLVSIAIIDDLAAIVIIAIFYTDTLSIYPLGGAFLCILALFALNKRKISELSPYMVVGT
;
A
#
# COMPACT_ATOMS: atom_id res chain seq x y z
N MET A 1 20.68 -11.78 -25.68
CA MET A 1 19.60 -11.11 -26.45
C MET A 1 18.26 -11.03 -25.70
N PRO A 2 17.72 -12.07 -25.03
CA PRO A 2 16.44 -11.94 -24.29
C PRO A 2 16.56 -11.14 -22.98
N VAL A 3 17.68 -11.27 -22.25
CA VAL A 3 17.91 -10.54 -20.99
C VAL A 3 18.02 -9.02 -21.19
N LYS A 4 18.51 -8.58 -22.36
CA LYS A 4 18.60 -7.16 -22.71
C LYS A 4 17.22 -6.57 -23.01
N MET A 5 16.38 -7.29 -23.76
CA MET A 5 14.98 -6.91 -23.99
C MET A 5 14.15 -6.88 -22.71
N LEU A 6 14.32 -7.86 -21.80
CA LEU A 6 13.66 -7.84 -20.50
C LEU A 6 14.07 -6.63 -19.66
N ARG A 7 15.36 -6.29 -19.65
CA ARG A 7 15.85 -5.09 -18.94
C ARG A 7 15.28 -3.80 -19.56
N GLU A 8 15.27 -3.69 -20.88
CA GLU A 8 14.68 -2.54 -21.58
C GLU A 8 13.17 -2.45 -21.34
N PHE A 9 12.47 -3.58 -21.22
CA PHE A 9 11.05 -3.62 -20.84
C PHE A 9 10.84 -3.11 -19.40
N PHE A 10 11.60 -3.60 -18.41
CA PHE A 10 11.50 -3.13 -17.02
C PHE A 10 11.88 -1.65 -16.82
N LEU A 11 12.55 -1.03 -17.79
CA LEU A 11 12.89 0.39 -17.76
C LEU A 11 11.74 1.30 -18.28
N LEU A 12 10.68 0.73 -18.84
CA LEU A 12 9.50 1.49 -19.29
C LEU A 12 8.59 1.80 -18.08
N GLU A 13 8.14 3.05 -17.95
CA GLU A 13 7.16 3.47 -16.92
C GLU A 13 5.87 2.62 -16.95
N SER A 14 5.49 2.10 -18.12
CA SER A 14 4.28 1.30 -18.33
C SER A 14 4.44 -0.19 -18.00
N ALA A 15 5.66 -0.70 -17.83
CA ALA A 15 5.89 -2.12 -17.60
C ALA A 15 5.31 -2.61 -16.27
N GLY A 16 5.34 -1.77 -15.23
CA GLY A 16 4.72 -2.07 -13.94
C GLY A 16 3.21 -2.30 -14.07
N GLY A 17 2.51 -1.41 -14.77
CA GLY A 17 1.06 -1.52 -15.01
C GLY A 17 0.68 -2.74 -15.84
N ILE A 18 1.45 -3.02 -16.91
CA ILE A 18 1.21 -4.21 -17.75
C ILE A 18 1.42 -5.49 -16.93
N LEU A 19 2.49 -5.57 -16.13
CA LEU A 19 2.78 -6.73 -15.32
C LEU A 19 1.72 -6.95 -14.23
N LEU A 20 1.19 -5.88 -13.64
CA LEU A 20 0.06 -5.93 -12.70
C LEU A 20 -1.19 -6.54 -13.35
N VAL A 21 -1.55 -6.08 -14.55
CA VAL A 21 -2.71 -6.61 -15.30
C VAL A 21 -2.52 -8.07 -15.67
N ILE A 22 -1.33 -8.45 -16.11
CA ILE A 22 -0.99 -9.85 -16.42
C ILE A 22 -1.08 -10.71 -15.15
N ALA A 23 -0.55 -10.24 -14.02
CA ALA A 23 -0.63 -10.95 -12.74
C ALA A 23 -2.07 -11.12 -12.27
N ALA A 24 -2.89 -10.08 -12.33
CA ALA A 24 -4.31 -10.15 -12.00
C ALA A 24 -5.07 -11.10 -12.94
N GLY A 25 -4.81 -11.03 -14.24
CA GLY A 25 -5.39 -11.94 -15.23
C GLY A 25 -5.01 -13.40 -14.99
N MET A 26 -3.74 -13.68 -14.64
CA MET A 26 -3.30 -15.01 -14.25
C MET A 26 -3.96 -15.49 -12.97
N ALA A 27 -4.11 -14.62 -11.96
CA ALA A 27 -4.79 -14.96 -10.71
C ALA A 27 -6.26 -15.34 -10.96
N ILE A 28 -6.99 -14.56 -11.77
CA ILE A 28 -8.37 -14.87 -12.17
C ILE A 28 -8.42 -16.20 -12.93
N PHE A 29 -7.52 -16.41 -13.89
CA PHE A 29 -7.48 -17.62 -14.69
C PHE A 29 -7.23 -18.86 -13.81
N ILE A 30 -6.23 -18.82 -12.93
CA ILE A 30 -5.90 -19.92 -12.02
C ILE A 30 -7.07 -20.19 -11.07
N SER A 31 -7.66 -19.14 -10.49
CA SER A 31 -8.78 -19.25 -9.55
C SER A 31 -10.07 -19.81 -10.17
N ASN A 32 -10.23 -19.75 -11.50
CA ASN A 32 -11.39 -20.32 -12.21
C ASN A 32 -11.05 -21.63 -12.94
N SER A 33 -9.86 -22.17 -12.71
CA SER A 33 -9.37 -23.38 -13.38
C SER A 33 -9.40 -24.59 -12.44
N PRO A 34 -9.20 -25.84 -12.95
CA PRO A 34 -9.06 -27.02 -12.10
C PRO A 34 -7.91 -26.96 -11.08
N LEU A 35 -7.01 -25.97 -11.20
CA LEU A 35 -5.91 -25.71 -10.27
C LEU A 35 -6.31 -24.85 -9.06
N GLU A 36 -7.57 -24.39 -9.00
CA GLU A 36 -8.11 -23.56 -7.91
C GLU A 36 -7.79 -24.15 -6.53
N HIS A 37 -7.99 -25.46 -6.35
CA HIS A 37 -7.79 -26.12 -5.06
C HIS A 37 -6.33 -25.99 -4.58
N TYR A 38 -5.36 -26.27 -5.46
CA TYR A 38 -3.94 -26.12 -5.15
C TYR A 38 -3.58 -24.66 -4.84
N TYR A 39 -4.16 -23.71 -5.56
CA TYR A 39 -3.92 -22.28 -5.35
C TYR A 39 -4.44 -21.82 -3.97
N HIS A 40 -5.68 -22.14 -3.64
CA HIS A 40 -6.28 -21.76 -2.36
C HIS A 40 -5.68 -22.50 -1.18
N ASP A 41 -5.35 -23.78 -1.31
CA ASP A 41 -4.72 -24.56 -0.24
C ASP A 41 -3.32 -24.02 0.07
N THR A 42 -2.56 -23.63 -0.96
CA THR A 42 -1.25 -23.00 -0.77
C THR A 42 -1.39 -21.67 -0.04
N LEU A 43 -2.34 -20.81 -0.46
CA LEU A 43 -2.56 -19.51 0.20
C LEU A 43 -3.09 -19.63 1.63
N LYS A 44 -3.88 -20.67 1.93
CA LYS A 44 -4.42 -20.94 3.27
C LYS A 44 -3.49 -21.79 4.12
N ALA A 45 -2.36 -22.26 3.58
CA ALA A 45 -1.41 -23.08 4.31
C ALA A 45 -1.00 -22.37 5.61
N PRO A 46 -1.12 -23.02 6.78
CA PRO A 46 -0.74 -22.43 8.05
C PRO A 46 0.80 -22.31 8.10
N VAL A 47 1.28 -21.09 8.33
CA VAL A 47 2.71 -20.81 8.49
C VAL A 47 2.92 -20.30 9.90
N ILE A 48 3.49 -21.16 10.73
CA ILE A 48 3.72 -20.90 12.15
C ILE A 48 5.20 -20.63 12.37
N ILE A 49 5.52 -19.44 12.86
CA ILE A 49 6.87 -19.11 13.34
C ILE A 49 6.82 -19.09 14.86
N GLN A 50 7.55 -20.01 15.50
CA GLN A 50 7.61 -20.13 16.95
C GLN A 50 9.06 -19.94 17.44
N ILE A 51 9.24 -19.00 18.36
CA ILE A 51 10.50 -18.75 19.07
C ILE A 51 10.21 -18.84 20.57
N GLY A 52 10.48 -20.01 21.17
CA GLY A 52 10.12 -20.28 22.57
C GLY A 52 8.61 -20.24 22.79
N ASN A 53 8.15 -19.40 23.72
CA ASN A 53 6.72 -19.21 24.01
C ASN A 53 6.03 -18.22 23.05
N PHE A 54 6.78 -17.54 22.18
CA PHE A 54 6.23 -16.62 21.20
C PHE A 54 5.89 -17.40 19.91
N SER A 55 4.62 -17.43 19.55
CA SER A 55 4.14 -18.06 18.30
C SER A 55 3.31 -17.07 17.50
N ILE A 56 3.68 -16.87 16.24
CA ILE A 56 2.83 -16.19 15.25
C ILE A 56 2.24 -17.26 14.36
N ASP A 57 0.93 -17.46 14.48
CA ASP A 57 0.15 -18.36 13.63
C ASP A 57 -0.67 -17.51 12.65
N LYS A 58 -0.29 -17.57 11.38
CA LYS A 58 -0.97 -16.87 10.28
C LYS A 58 -0.95 -17.76 9.04
N HIS A 59 -2.01 -17.67 8.24
CA HIS A 59 -2.02 -18.26 6.91
C HIS A 59 -0.95 -17.62 6.01
N LEU A 60 -0.43 -18.37 5.04
CA LEU A 60 0.56 -17.88 4.09
C LEU A 60 0.11 -16.58 3.40
N HIS A 61 -1.18 -16.45 3.05
CA HIS A 61 -1.75 -15.23 2.47
C HIS A 61 -1.51 -13.99 3.34
N HIS A 62 -1.69 -14.10 4.66
CA HIS A 62 -1.47 -12.97 5.57
C HIS A 62 0.01 -12.60 5.68
N TRP A 63 0.92 -13.59 5.69
CA TRP A 63 2.36 -13.33 5.65
C TRP A 63 2.77 -12.58 4.38
N ILE A 64 2.25 -12.99 3.23
CA ILE A 64 2.52 -12.34 1.94
C ILE A 64 1.98 -10.90 1.96
N ASN A 65 0.73 -10.71 2.38
CA ASN A 65 0.12 -9.38 2.42
C ASN A 65 0.87 -8.46 3.38
N ASP A 66 1.09 -8.87 4.63
CA ASP A 66 1.77 -8.03 5.63
C ASP A 66 3.19 -7.66 5.17
N GLY A 67 3.93 -8.62 4.60
CA GLY A 67 5.29 -8.40 4.12
C GLY A 67 5.36 -7.49 2.89
N LEU A 68 4.56 -7.76 1.85
CA LEU A 68 4.55 -6.94 0.64
C LEU A 68 3.98 -5.55 0.90
N MET A 69 2.95 -5.43 1.74
CA MET A 69 2.37 -4.13 2.12
C MET A 69 3.34 -3.30 2.97
N ALA A 70 4.12 -3.93 3.86
CA ALA A 70 5.16 -3.21 4.60
C ALA A 70 6.21 -2.58 3.66
N ILE A 71 6.65 -3.32 2.63
CA ILE A 71 7.58 -2.80 1.62
C ILE A 71 6.93 -1.70 0.78
N PHE A 72 5.68 -1.90 0.35
CA PHE A 72 4.92 -0.91 -0.41
C PHE A 72 4.76 0.40 0.36
N PHE A 73 4.27 0.35 1.60
CA PHE A 73 4.09 1.53 2.44
C PHE A 73 5.41 2.17 2.87
N LEU A 74 6.51 1.42 2.97
CA LEU A 74 7.83 2.01 3.15
C LEU A 74 8.20 2.90 1.97
N LEU A 75 8.01 2.41 0.73
CA LEU A 75 8.27 3.18 -0.48
C LEU A 75 7.35 4.42 -0.55
N VAL A 76 6.05 4.23 -0.32
CA VAL A 76 5.07 5.34 -0.29
C VAL A 76 5.44 6.37 0.77
N SER A 77 5.88 5.94 1.96
CA SER A 77 6.28 6.87 3.03
C SER A 77 7.53 7.67 2.68
N LEU A 78 8.50 7.06 1.99
CA LEU A 78 9.68 7.77 1.49
C LEU A 78 9.31 8.77 0.39
N GLU A 79 8.37 8.40 -0.47
CA GLU A 79 7.86 9.27 -1.54
C GLU A 79 7.09 10.46 -0.96
N ILE A 80 6.21 10.24 0.02
CA ILE A 80 5.54 11.31 0.78
C ILE A 80 6.57 12.26 1.37
N LYS A 81 7.61 11.72 2.03
CA LYS A 81 8.64 12.54 2.65
C LYS A 81 9.38 13.39 1.60
N ARG A 82 9.67 12.84 0.42
CA ARG A 82 10.27 13.56 -0.70
C ARG A 82 9.35 14.69 -1.20
N GLU A 83 8.09 14.38 -1.43
CA GLU A 83 7.08 15.34 -1.91
C GLU A 83 6.83 16.48 -0.93
N VAL A 84 6.85 16.19 0.38
CA VAL A 84 6.70 17.19 1.44
C VAL A 84 7.92 18.11 1.55
N LEU A 85 9.13 17.60 1.30
CA LEU A 85 10.37 18.39 1.40
C LEU A 85 10.65 19.21 0.14
N ASP A 86 10.60 18.58 -1.03
CA ASP A 86 11.08 19.17 -2.29
C ASP A 86 10.01 19.22 -3.40
N GLY A 87 8.84 18.61 -3.18
CA GLY A 87 7.82 18.41 -4.20
C GLY A 87 6.59 19.31 -4.08
N GLN A 88 5.48 18.87 -4.67
CA GLN A 88 4.21 19.60 -4.78
C GLN A 88 3.48 19.73 -3.43
N LEU A 89 3.83 18.88 -2.45
CA LEU A 89 3.27 18.95 -1.09
C LEU A 89 4.01 19.97 -0.19
N SER A 90 5.15 20.51 -0.64
CA SER A 90 5.93 21.49 0.12
C SER A 90 5.23 22.85 0.27
N ASN A 91 4.44 23.24 -0.73
CA ASN A 91 3.73 24.52 -0.74
C ASN A 91 2.25 24.35 -0.39
N ARG A 92 1.78 25.09 0.62
CA ARG A 92 0.38 25.08 1.08
C ARG A 92 -0.64 25.42 -0.01
N ALA A 93 -0.27 26.23 -0.99
CA ALA A 93 -1.14 26.53 -2.12
C ALA A 93 -1.31 25.31 -3.05
N GLN A 94 -0.23 24.56 -3.27
CA GLN A 94 -0.19 23.41 -4.18
C GLN A 94 -0.82 22.16 -3.58
N ILE A 95 -0.66 21.93 -2.27
CA ILE A 95 -1.29 20.79 -1.57
C ILE A 95 -2.82 20.87 -1.48
N SER A 96 -3.38 22.08 -1.54
CA SER A 96 -4.82 22.30 -1.35
C SER A 96 -5.67 21.53 -2.36
N LEU A 97 -5.28 21.52 -3.64
CA LEU A 97 -6.02 20.86 -4.69
C LEU A 97 -5.97 19.32 -4.54
N PRO A 98 -4.80 18.66 -4.44
CA PRO A 98 -4.72 17.23 -4.19
C PRO A 98 -5.41 16.80 -2.89
N ALA A 99 -5.26 17.56 -1.80
CA ALA A 99 -5.85 17.19 -0.52
C ALA A 99 -7.39 17.26 -0.54
N ILE A 100 -7.97 18.29 -1.16
CA ILE A 100 -9.44 18.39 -1.29
C ILE A 100 -9.96 17.31 -2.24
N ALA A 101 -9.25 17.03 -3.33
CA ALA A 101 -9.62 15.97 -4.27
C ALA A 101 -9.59 14.59 -3.60
N ALA A 102 -8.53 14.29 -2.84
CA ALA A 102 -8.38 13.08 -2.05
C ALA A 102 -9.49 12.95 -0.99
N LEU A 103 -9.71 13.99 -0.18
CA LEU A 103 -10.79 13.99 0.81
C LEU A 103 -12.17 13.75 0.17
N GLY A 104 -12.45 14.35 -0.99
CA GLY A 104 -13.66 14.05 -1.75
C GLY A 104 -13.70 12.60 -2.25
N GLY A 105 -12.60 12.13 -2.81
CA GLY A 105 -12.41 10.76 -3.30
C GLY A 105 -12.57 9.70 -2.21
N LEU A 106 -12.28 10.03 -0.96
CA LEU A 106 -12.49 9.17 0.19
C LEU A 106 -13.93 9.27 0.74
N LEU A 107 -14.44 10.49 0.95
CA LEU A 107 -15.72 10.71 1.64
C LEU A 107 -16.93 10.26 0.83
N PHE A 108 -16.98 10.58 -0.47
CA PHE A 108 -18.15 10.28 -1.29
C PHE A 108 -18.37 8.77 -1.49
N PRO A 109 -17.36 7.96 -1.89
CA PRO A 109 -17.54 6.51 -2.01
C PRO A 109 -17.90 5.84 -0.68
N ALA A 110 -17.29 6.28 0.42
CA ALA A 110 -17.62 5.79 1.76
C ALA A 110 -19.09 6.05 2.13
N LEU A 111 -19.59 7.28 1.90
CA LEU A 111 -20.98 7.64 2.18
C LEU A 111 -21.96 6.86 1.30
N ILE A 112 -21.66 6.69 0.02
CA ILE A 112 -22.49 5.88 -0.89
C ILE A 112 -22.53 4.43 -0.40
N TYR A 113 -21.39 3.87 0.00
CA TYR A 113 -21.34 2.50 0.51
C TYR A 113 -22.15 2.31 1.80
N LEU A 114 -22.06 3.27 2.73
CA LEU A 114 -22.81 3.24 3.99
C LEU A 114 -24.33 3.37 3.78
N THR A 115 -24.77 4.21 2.85
CA THR A 115 -26.20 4.38 2.55
C THR A 115 -26.78 3.13 1.87
N LEU A 116 -26.01 2.47 1.01
CA LEU A 116 -26.42 1.21 0.37
C LEU A 116 -26.43 0.01 1.33
N ASN A 117 -25.52 -0.03 2.29
CA ASN A 117 -25.41 -1.13 3.28
C ASN A 117 -26.16 -0.84 4.58
N TRP A 118 -27.06 0.15 4.58
CA TRP A 118 -27.77 0.57 5.78
C TRP A 118 -28.62 -0.59 6.33
N GLY A 119 -28.38 -0.94 7.60
CA GLY A 119 -29.12 -2.00 8.30
C GLY A 119 -28.41 -3.35 8.39
N ASN A 120 -27.21 -3.49 7.83
CA ASN A 120 -26.38 -4.69 8.00
C ASN A 120 -25.07 -4.36 8.72
N SER A 121 -24.98 -4.71 10.01
CA SER A 121 -23.84 -4.36 10.86
C SER A 121 -22.52 -4.98 10.43
N THR A 122 -22.52 -6.11 9.71
CA THR A 122 -21.28 -6.75 9.24
C THR A 122 -20.74 -6.07 7.99
N THR A 123 -21.59 -5.71 7.04
CA THR A 123 -21.12 -5.05 5.80
C THR A 123 -20.83 -3.58 6.00
N MET A 124 -21.45 -2.90 6.97
CA MET A 124 -21.11 -1.51 7.30
C MET A 124 -19.67 -1.33 7.79
N GLN A 125 -19.06 -2.38 8.35
CA GLN A 125 -17.64 -2.41 8.66
C GLN A 125 -16.76 -2.45 7.39
N GLY A 126 -17.29 -2.41 6.17
CA GLY A 126 -16.48 -2.39 4.94
C GLY A 126 -16.29 -1.00 4.33
N TRP A 127 -16.67 0.07 5.02
CA TRP A 127 -16.82 1.40 4.42
C TRP A 127 -15.52 2.01 3.88
N ALA A 128 -14.36 1.57 4.36
CA ALA A 128 -13.05 2.03 3.90
C ALA A 128 -12.58 1.33 2.61
N ILE A 129 -13.18 0.18 2.25
CA ILE A 129 -12.82 -0.60 1.05
C ILE A 129 -12.95 0.22 -0.25
N PRO A 130 -14.07 0.91 -0.54
CA PRO A 130 -14.24 1.67 -1.79
C PRO A 130 -13.41 2.96 -1.83
N ALA A 131 -12.73 3.32 -0.75
CA ALA A 131 -12.01 4.58 -0.62
C ALA A 131 -10.52 4.44 -1.02
N ALA A 132 -10.00 3.21 -1.09
CA ALA A 132 -8.62 2.94 -1.50
C ALA A 132 -8.46 2.99 -3.03
N THR A 133 -7.37 3.60 -3.52
CA THR A 133 -7.09 3.74 -4.96
C THR A 133 -5.74 3.11 -5.31
N ASP A 134 -5.72 2.12 -6.21
CA ASP A 134 -4.47 1.50 -6.65
C ASP A 134 -3.67 2.44 -7.58
N ILE A 135 -2.65 3.11 -7.01
CA ILE A 135 -1.76 4.02 -7.73
C ILE A 135 -1.00 3.34 -8.87
N ALA A 136 -0.59 2.08 -8.71
CA ALA A 136 0.21 1.36 -9.71
C ALA A 136 -0.63 1.04 -10.94
N PHE A 137 -1.89 0.67 -10.73
CA PHE A 137 -2.84 0.50 -11.82
C PHE A 137 -3.20 1.83 -12.50
N ALA A 138 -3.53 2.86 -11.71
CA ALA A 138 -3.92 4.16 -12.24
C ALA A 138 -2.81 4.78 -13.10
N LEU A 139 -1.56 4.79 -12.61
CA LEU A 139 -0.41 5.26 -13.36
C LEU A 139 -0.07 4.35 -14.55
N GLY A 140 -0.24 3.03 -14.38
CA GLY A 140 -0.07 2.05 -15.45
C GLY A 140 -0.99 2.32 -16.64
N VAL A 141 -2.28 2.58 -16.41
CA VAL A 141 -3.23 2.93 -17.48
C VAL A 141 -2.91 4.30 -18.08
N LEU A 142 -2.55 5.27 -17.23
CA LEU A 142 -2.23 6.63 -17.68
C LEU A 142 -0.99 6.67 -18.59
N THR A 143 0.01 5.84 -18.32
CA THR A 143 1.22 5.70 -19.14
C THR A 143 0.95 4.99 -20.47
N LEU A 144 -0.04 4.09 -20.55
CA LEU A 144 -0.48 3.48 -21.81
C LEU A 144 -1.12 4.48 -22.78
N LEU A 145 -1.70 5.57 -22.26
CA LEU A 145 -2.23 6.67 -23.09
C LEU A 145 -1.13 7.53 -23.73
N GLY A 146 0.13 7.29 -23.37
CA GLY A 146 1.31 7.86 -24.01
C GLY A 146 1.39 9.39 -23.88
N SER A 147 1.74 10.06 -24.98
CA SER A 147 1.98 11.52 -25.02
C SER A 147 0.73 12.38 -24.91
N ARG A 148 -0.47 11.79 -24.83
CA ARG A 148 -1.73 12.53 -24.70
C ARG A 148 -1.96 13.07 -23.30
N VAL A 149 -1.24 12.55 -22.30
CA VAL A 149 -1.40 12.96 -20.90
C VAL A 149 -0.23 13.85 -20.49
N PRO A 150 -0.49 15.08 -20.00
CA PRO A 150 0.54 15.96 -19.45
C PRO A 150 1.24 15.36 -18.24
N GLU A 151 2.54 15.60 -18.09
CA GLU A 151 3.31 15.16 -16.91
C GLU A 151 2.78 15.74 -15.60
N SER A 152 2.26 16.98 -15.63
CA SER A 152 1.62 17.61 -14.48
C SER A 152 0.43 16.82 -13.94
N LEU A 153 -0.32 16.15 -14.83
CA LEU A 153 -1.49 15.34 -14.48
C LEU A 153 -1.07 14.02 -13.83
N LYS A 154 0.02 13.41 -14.31
CA LYS A 154 0.64 12.23 -13.66
C LYS A 154 1.06 12.56 -12.23
N LEU A 155 1.78 13.67 -12.03
CA LEU A 155 2.25 14.09 -10.70
C LEU A 155 1.10 14.43 -9.75
N THR A 156 0.06 15.10 -10.27
CA THR A 156 -1.13 15.41 -9.47
C THR A 156 -1.87 14.14 -9.05
N LEU A 157 -2.02 13.17 -9.96
CA LEU A 157 -2.67 11.89 -9.67
C LEU A 157 -1.89 11.08 -8.63
N VAL A 158 -0.56 11.04 -8.76
CA VAL A 158 0.33 10.41 -7.77
C VAL A 158 0.14 11.06 -6.40
N SER A 159 0.09 12.39 -6.34
CA SER A 159 -0.14 13.12 -5.09
C SER A 159 -1.49 12.81 -4.45
N ILE A 160 -2.58 12.75 -5.23
CA ILE A 160 -3.92 12.40 -4.74
C ILE A 160 -3.92 10.97 -4.20
N ALA A 161 -3.43 10.00 -4.99
CA ALA A 161 -3.42 8.59 -4.61
C ALA A 161 -2.59 8.33 -3.34
N ILE A 162 -1.45 9.00 -3.20
CA ILE A 162 -0.62 8.92 -2.00
C ILE A 162 -1.37 9.43 -0.75
N ILE A 163 -2.09 10.55 -0.86
CA ILE A 163 -2.87 11.10 0.26
C ILE A 163 -4.03 10.16 0.62
N ASP A 164 -4.72 9.62 -0.39
CA ASP A 164 -5.81 8.65 -0.20
C ASP A 164 -5.32 7.36 0.47
N ASP A 165 -4.21 6.78 0.02
CA ASP A 165 -3.63 5.56 0.62
C ASP A 165 -3.21 5.78 2.08
N LEU A 166 -2.61 6.93 2.38
CA LEU A 166 -2.25 7.30 3.74
C LEU A 166 -3.49 7.52 4.62
N ALA A 167 -4.52 8.17 4.09
CA ALA A 167 -5.77 8.37 4.81
C ALA A 167 -6.47 7.03 5.08
N ALA A 168 -6.53 6.15 4.08
CA ALA A 168 -7.15 4.84 4.19
C ALA A 168 -6.44 3.96 5.23
N ILE A 169 -5.10 3.89 5.24
CA ILE A 169 -4.39 3.08 6.24
C ILE A 169 -4.55 3.65 7.66
N VAL A 170 -4.57 4.97 7.83
CA VAL A 170 -4.82 5.60 9.15
C VAL A 170 -6.23 5.30 9.63
N ILE A 171 -7.22 5.37 8.75
CA ILE A 171 -8.61 5.03 9.06
C ILE A 171 -8.72 3.56 9.47
N ILE A 172 -8.15 2.64 8.69
CA ILE A 172 -8.17 1.21 9.00
C ILE A 172 -7.47 0.97 10.35
N ALA A 173 -6.31 1.58 10.58
CA ALA A 173 -5.57 1.43 11.84
C ALA A 173 -6.34 1.94 13.07
N ILE A 174 -7.14 3.00 12.96
CA ILE A 174 -7.90 3.55 14.09
C ILE A 174 -9.23 2.82 14.30
N PHE A 175 -9.93 2.48 13.23
CA PHE A 175 -11.32 1.98 13.31
C PHE A 175 -11.44 0.45 13.27
N TYR A 176 -10.43 -0.29 12.78
CA TYR A 176 -10.49 -1.74 12.57
C TYR A 176 -9.50 -2.51 13.47
N THR A 177 -8.86 -1.82 14.41
CA THR A 177 -7.94 -2.48 15.34
C THR A 177 -8.68 -2.95 16.59
N ASP A 178 -9.13 -4.21 16.57
CA ASP A 178 -9.87 -4.80 17.69
C ASP A 178 -8.95 -5.41 18.77
N THR A 179 -7.73 -5.83 18.42
CA THR A 179 -6.85 -6.61 19.32
C THR A 179 -5.42 -6.04 19.38
N LEU A 180 -5.24 -4.96 20.13
CA LEU A 180 -3.91 -4.43 20.48
C LEU A 180 -3.36 -5.15 21.71
N SER A 181 -2.35 -6.00 21.51
CA SER A 181 -1.56 -6.52 22.63
C SER A 181 -0.58 -5.45 23.13
N ILE A 182 -0.47 -5.30 24.45
CA ILE A 182 0.38 -4.27 25.06
C ILE A 182 1.87 -4.54 24.88
N TYR A 183 2.26 -5.82 24.76
CA TYR A 183 3.67 -6.21 24.64
C TYR A 183 4.26 -5.80 23.27
N PRO A 184 3.65 -6.13 22.12
CA PRO A 184 4.10 -5.62 20.82
C PRO A 184 4.05 -4.10 20.71
N LEU A 185 3.06 -3.45 21.34
CA LEU A 185 2.95 -1.99 21.33
C LEU A 185 4.14 -1.31 22.03
N GLY A 186 4.55 -1.84 23.19
CA GLY A 186 5.75 -1.37 23.88
C GLY A 186 7.02 -1.59 23.06
N GLY A 187 7.13 -2.74 22.39
CA GLY A 187 8.24 -3.03 21.46
C GLY A 187 8.30 -2.05 20.29
N ALA A 188 7.16 -1.81 19.62
CA ALA A 188 7.07 -0.85 18.52
C ALA A 188 7.46 0.57 18.96
N PHE A 189 7.03 1.00 20.14
CA PHE A 189 7.42 2.29 20.70
C PHE A 189 8.94 2.42 20.91
N LEU A 190 9.59 1.37 21.42
CA LEU A 190 11.04 1.33 21.57
C LEU A 190 11.76 1.39 20.22
N CYS A 191 11.26 0.68 19.21
CA CYS A 191 11.82 0.74 17.85
C CYS A 191 11.72 2.17 17.27
N ILE A 192 10.57 2.85 17.43
CA ILE A 192 10.39 4.24 17.00
C ILE A 192 11.39 5.16 17.72
N LEU A 193 11.58 5.00 19.03
CA LEU A 193 12.58 5.78 19.77
C LEU A 193 14.00 5.53 19.29
N ALA A 194 14.34 4.29 18.97
CA ALA A 194 15.65 3.93 18.41
C ALA A 194 15.86 4.60 17.04
N LEU A 195 14.88 4.52 16.13
CA LEU A 195 14.92 5.19 14.82
C LEU A 195 15.04 6.70 14.97
N PHE A 196 14.32 7.30 15.92
CA PHE A 196 14.41 8.73 16.20
C PHE A 196 15.80 9.13 16.74
N ALA A 197 16.39 8.32 17.61
CA ALA A 197 17.74 8.53 18.12
C ALA A 197 18.81 8.41 17.01
N LEU A 198 18.67 7.44 16.11
CA LEU A 198 19.53 7.30 14.92
C LEU A 198 19.45 8.54 14.03
N ASN A 199 18.23 9.03 13.77
CA ASN A 199 17.99 10.22 12.96
C ASN A 199 18.58 11.48 13.61
N LYS A 200 18.41 11.65 14.93
CA LYS A 200 19.03 12.77 15.68
C LYS A 200 20.55 12.75 15.64
N ARG A 201 21.15 11.57 15.61
CA ARG A 201 22.61 11.39 15.47
C ARG A 201 23.10 11.59 14.03
N LYS A 202 22.21 11.90 13.08
CA LYS A 202 22.50 12.13 11.66
C LYS A 202 23.25 10.95 11.01
N ILE A 203 22.95 9.73 11.45
CA ILE A 203 23.48 8.52 10.82
C ILE A 203 22.79 8.39 9.46
N SER A 204 23.57 8.45 8.39
CA SER A 204 23.11 8.34 6.99
C SER A 204 23.13 6.91 6.46
N GLU A 205 23.72 5.97 7.20
CA GLU A 205 23.73 4.54 6.85
C GLU A 205 22.30 3.99 6.88
N LEU A 206 21.89 3.28 5.83
CA LEU A 206 20.53 2.76 5.67
C LEU A 206 20.29 1.46 6.46
N SER A 207 21.36 0.68 6.68
CA SER A 207 21.30 -0.63 7.31
C SER A 207 20.69 -0.63 8.72
N PRO A 208 20.99 0.34 9.63
CA PRO A 208 20.41 0.34 10.96
C PRO A 208 18.92 0.69 10.95
N TYR A 209 18.47 1.51 9.99
CA TYR A 209 17.05 1.85 9.85
C TYR A 209 16.25 0.67 9.33
N MET A 210 16.80 -0.12 8.39
CA MET A 210 16.12 -1.32 7.92
C MET A 210 15.99 -2.35 9.04
N VAL A 211 17.08 -2.68 9.75
CA VAL A 211 17.04 -3.71 10.81
C VAL A 211 16.10 -3.37 11.95
N VAL A 212 16.00 -2.09 12.34
CA VAL A 212 15.10 -1.66 13.42
C VAL A 212 13.66 -1.45 12.94
N GLY A 213 13.48 -1.10 11.67
CA GLY A 213 12.19 -0.82 11.06
C GLY A 213 11.45 -2.05 10.52
N THR A 214 12.15 -3.14 10.20
CA THR A 214 11.59 -4.44 9.78
C THR A 214 11.34 -5.36 10.96
#